data_AF-A0A165BIG4-F1
#
_entry.id   AF-A0A165BIG4-F1
#
_cell.length_a   1.000
_cell.length_b   1.000
_cell.length_c   1.000
_cell.angle_alpha   90.00
_cell.angle_beta   90.00
_cell.angle_gamma   90.00
#
_symmetry.space_group_name_H-M   'P 1'
#
loop_
_entity.id
_entity.type
_entity.pdbx_description
1 polymer ?
#
loop_
_entity_poly.entity_id
_entity_poly.type
_entity_poly.pdbx_seq_one_letter_code
_entity_poly.pdbx_strand_id
1 'polypeptide(L)'
;MSYLVRHLQAATGKPFNPKNQCIRCLAHIINLATQALILMYSKSSHYDPEKPDMVLMNVDGPRHDQVGLVRAISVKEHSSAKRKQLFKDIQFHKKVKILRQLLLDMPVRWSSTYVMLECSEELREFVDIFVYQMAREEKDLTKRQKLDKLRLMVDEWD
;
A
#
# COMPACT_ATOMS: atom_id res chain seq x y z
N MET A 1 -26.58 2.75 -7.62
CA MET A 1 -27.46 1.84 -6.86
C MET A 1 -28.93 2.28 -6.83
N SER A 2 -29.27 3.58 -6.75
CA SER A 2 -30.67 4.07 -6.72
C SER A 2 -31.52 3.69 -7.96
N TYR A 3 -30.91 3.70 -9.14
CA TYR A 3 -31.58 3.31 -10.39
C TYR A 3 -32.00 1.82 -10.41
N LEU A 4 -31.07 0.92 -10.06
CA LEU A 4 -31.33 -0.53 -10.00
C LEU A 4 -32.42 -0.88 -8.98
N VAL A 5 -32.40 -0.24 -7.81
CA VAL A 5 -33.40 -0.42 -6.74
C VAL A 5 -34.80 -0.08 -7.26
N ARG A 6 -34.96 1.07 -7.93
CA ARG A 6 -36.24 1.50 -8.50
C ARG A 6 -36.71 0.51 -9.59
N HIS A 7 -35.79 0.02 -10.41
CA HIS A 7 -36.14 -0.88 -11.50
C HIS A 7 -36.59 -2.26 -11.00
N LEU A 8 -35.92 -2.80 -9.97
CA LEU A 8 -36.30 -4.06 -9.32
C LEU A 8 -37.64 -3.94 -8.58
N GLN A 9 -37.89 -2.82 -7.91
CA GLN A 9 -39.17 -2.56 -7.24
C GLN A 9 -40.32 -2.46 -8.25
N ALA A 10 -40.11 -1.76 -9.38
CA ALA A 10 -41.09 -1.66 -10.45
C ALA A 10 -41.39 -3.01 -11.12
N ALA A 11 -40.38 -3.87 -11.30
CA ALA A 11 -40.54 -5.16 -11.95
C ALA A 11 -41.13 -6.25 -11.04
N THR A 12 -40.83 -6.22 -9.73
CA THR A 12 -41.21 -7.29 -8.78
C THR A 12 -42.39 -6.93 -7.88
N GLY A 13 -42.76 -5.64 -7.81
CA GLY A 13 -43.79 -5.14 -6.89
C GLY A 13 -43.44 -5.24 -5.40
N LYS A 14 -42.22 -5.69 -5.07
CA LYS A 14 -41.75 -5.89 -3.69
C LYS A 14 -40.77 -4.80 -3.30
N PRO A 15 -40.79 -4.34 -2.04
CA PRO A 15 -39.78 -3.40 -1.55
C PRO A 15 -38.41 -4.07 -1.55
N PHE A 16 -37.51 -3.58 -2.40
CA PHE A 16 -36.11 -4.01 -2.42
C PHE A 16 -35.28 -3.18 -1.43
N ASN A 17 -34.64 -3.85 -0.47
CA ASN A 17 -33.71 -3.23 0.47
C ASN A 17 -32.25 -3.56 0.06
N PRO A 18 -31.51 -2.62 -0.53
CA PRO A 18 -30.15 -2.87 -1.02
C PRO A 18 -29.15 -3.24 0.08
N LYS A 19 -29.42 -2.95 1.36
CA LYS A 19 -28.56 -3.36 2.47
C LYS A 19 -28.79 -4.81 2.87
N ASN A 20 -30.04 -5.28 2.83
CA ASN A 20 -30.43 -6.60 3.34
C ASN A 20 -30.61 -7.65 2.23
N GLN A 21 -30.65 -7.24 0.97
CA GLN A 21 -30.93 -8.09 -0.20
C GLN A 21 -29.86 -7.93 -1.28
N CYS A 22 -28.62 -7.72 -0.87
CA CYS A 22 -27.47 -7.74 -1.76
C CYS A 22 -26.72 -9.06 -1.61
N ILE A 23 -26.81 -9.93 -2.62
CA ILE A 23 -25.90 -11.07 -2.73
C ILE A 23 -24.55 -10.48 -3.12
N ARG A 24 -23.59 -10.52 -2.18
CA ARG A 24 -22.21 -10.12 -2.45
C ARG A 24 -21.63 -11.09 -3.47
N CYS A 25 -20.95 -10.59 -4.51
CA CYS A 25 -20.25 -11.47 -5.44
C CYS A 25 -19.11 -12.19 -4.70
N LEU A 26 -18.73 -13.38 -5.17
CA LEU A 26 -17.64 -14.16 -4.58
C LEU A 26 -16.35 -13.32 -4.45
N ALA A 27 -16.03 -12.52 -5.47
CA ALA A 27 -14.88 -11.61 -5.45
C ALA A 27 -14.95 -10.59 -4.30
N HIS A 28 -16.14 -10.07 -3.96
CA HIS A 28 -16.30 -9.15 -2.85
C HIS A 28 -16.17 -9.86 -1.49
N ILE A 29 -16.63 -11.11 -1.37
CA ILE A 29 -16.44 -11.92 -0.16
C ILE A 29 -14.94 -12.18 0.07
N ILE A 30 -14.22 -12.59 -0.98
CA ILE A 30 -12.77 -12.80 -0.93
C ILE A 30 -12.05 -11.51 -0.51
N ASN A 31 -12.38 -10.38 -1.13
CA ASN A 31 -11.79 -9.10 -0.76
C ASN A 31 -11.95 -8.76 0.73
N LEU A 32 -13.13 -8.98 1.30
CA LEU A 32 -13.39 -8.72 2.71
C LEU A 32 -12.63 -9.68 3.63
N ALA A 33 -12.58 -10.96 3.27
CA ALA A 33 -11.82 -11.96 4.02
C ALA A 33 -10.33 -11.62 4.02
N THR A 34 -9.76 -11.28 2.86
CA THR A 34 -8.36 -10.86 2.72
C THR A 34 -8.07 -9.60 3.52
N GLN A 35 -8.93 -8.58 3.43
CA GLN A 35 -8.79 -7.35 4.23
C GLN A 35 -8.81 -7.64 5.74
N ALA A 36 -9.72 -8.50 6.20
CA ALA A 36 -9.80 -8.88 7.61
C ALA A 36 -8.52 -9.58 8.09
N LEU A 37 -7.99 -10.49 7.27
CA LEU A 37 -6.72 -11.17 7.55
C LEU A 37 -5.55 -10.19 7.62
N ILE A 38 -5.43 -9.27 6.65
CA ILE A 38 -4.37 -8.27 6.63
C ILE A 38 -4.44 -7.36 7.87
N LEU A 39 -5.64 -6.97 8.31
CA LEU A 39 -5.83 -6.15 9.51
C LEU A 39 -5.38 -6.86 10.80
N MET A 40 -5.38 -8.19 10.83
CA MET A 40 -4.82 -8.95 11.97
C MET A 40 -3.29 -8.90 11.99
N TYR A 41 -2.65 -8.80 10.82
CA TYR A 41 -1.19 -8.79 10.67
C TYR A 41 -0.59 -7.37 10.76
N SER A 42 -1.24 -6.41 10.11
CA SER A 42 -0.76 -5.03 9.95
C SER A 42 -1.84 -4.04 10.36
N LYS A 43 -1.50 -3.13 11.28
CA LYS A 43 -2.39 -2.03 11.68
C LYS A 43 -2.22 -0.79 10.80
N SER A 44 -1.30 -0.83 9.84
CA SER A 44 -1.12 0.26 8.90
C SER A 44 -2.39 0.50 8.09
N SER A 45 -2.73 1.77 7.87
CA SER A 45 -3.81 2.13 6.96
C SER A 45 -3.37 1.93 5.50
N HIS A 46 -4.33 1.62 4.63
CA HIS A 46 -4.10 1.66 3.18
C HIS A 46 -3.78 3.10 2.73
N TYR A 47 -3.21 3.24 1.54
CA TYR A 47 -2.98 4.57 0.96
C TYR A 47 -4.32 5.26 0.68
N ASP A 48 -4.40 6.53 1.09
CA ASP A 48 -5.52 7.42 0.81
C ASP A 48 -5.01 8.61 -0.03
N PRO A 49 -5.43 8.76 -1.30
CA PRO A 49 -5.00 9.86 -2.15
C PRO A 49 -5.47 11.23 -1.64
N GLU A 50 -6.53 11.28 -0.82
CA GLU A 50 -6.99 12.52 -0.19
C GLU A 50 -6.11 12.94 1.01
N LYS A 51 -5.32 12.00 1.56
CA LYS A 51 -4.47 12.20 2.74
C LYS A 51 -3.09 11.52 2.58
N PRO A 52 -2.27 11.93 1.60
CA PRO A 52 -1.04 11.24 1.22
C PRO A 52 0.04 11.24 2.31
N ASP A 53 -0.01 12.18 3.26
CA ASP A 53 1.01 12.37 4.29
C ASP A 53 0.68 11.72 5.65
N MET A 54 -0.51 11.14 5.81
CA MET A 54 -0.98 10.62 7.10
C MET A 54 -0.23 9.36 7.57
N VAL A 55 0.60 8.77 6.72
CA VAL A 55 1.34 7.54 7.02
C VAL A 55 2.61 7.85 7.81
N LEU A 56 2.48 7.91 9.14
CA LEU A 56 3.60 7.82 10.06
C LEU A 56 3.24 6.81 11.16
N MET A 57 3.44 5.56 10.79
CA MET A 57 3.87 4.41 11.60
C MET A 57 3.68 4.46 13.12
N ASN A 58 3.01 3.42 13.64
CA ASN A 58 3.36 2.86 14.94
C ASN A 58 4.66 2.04 14.76
N VAL A 59 5.83 2.69 14.79
CA VAL A 59 7.13 1.97 14.79
C VAL A 59 7.46 1.41 16.18
N ASP A 60 6.72 1.81 17.22
CA ASP A 60 7.08 1.54 18.62
C ASP A 60 6.50 0.20 19.15
N GLY A 61 6.45 -0.82 18.29
CA GLY A 61 6.11 -2.20 18.67
C GLY A 61 7.34 -3.11 18.75
N PRO A 62 7.31 -4.23 19.51
CA PRO A 62 8.45 -5.16 19.62
C PRO A 62 8.79 -5.91 18.33
N ARG A 63 7.93 -5.83 17.30
CA ARG A 63 8.17 -6.31 15.94
C ARG A 63 7.80 -5.21 14.96
N HIS A 64 8.57 -5.00 13.91
CA HIS A 64 8.19 -4.08 12.86
C HIS A 64 6.99 -4.62 12.09
N ASP A 65 6.05 -3.74 11.75
CA ASP A 65 4.96 -4.03 10.82
C ASP A 65 5.51 -4.00 9.39
N GLN A 66 6.02 -5.13 8.87
CA GLN A 66 6.69 -5.18 7.56
C GLN A 66 5.78 -4.72 6.43
N VAL A 67 4.51 -5.12 6.47
CA VAL A 67 3.49 -4.67 5.50
C VAL A 67 3.31 -3.16 5.59
N GLY A 68 3.26 -2.62 6.81
CA GLY A 68 3.21 -1.18 7.06
C GLY A 68 4.46 -0.43 6.56
N LEU A 69 5.65 -1.02 6.70
CA LEU A 69 6.91 -0.49 6.16
C LEU A 69 6.87 -0.41 4.64
N VAL A 70 6.55 -1.51 3.98
CA VAL A 70 6.45 -1.55 2.51
C VAL A 70 5.40 -0.57 1.99
N ARG A 71 4.23 -0.47 2.66
CA ARG A 71 3.22 0.55 2.32
C ARG A 71 3.78 1.96 2.45
N ALA A 72 4.43 2.28 3.57
CA ALA A 72 4.99 3.61 3.80
C ALA A 72 6.06 3.97 2.77
N ILE A 73 6.97 3.04 2.46
CA ILE A 73 8.01 3.23 1.43
C ILE A 73 7.36 3.48 0.07
N SER A 74 6.37 2.67 -0.31
CA SER A 74 5.63 2.84 -1.57
C SER A 74 4.98 4.21 -1.64
N VAL A 75 4.32 4.66 -0.58
CA VAL A 75 3.75 6.01 -0.49
C VAL A 75 4.83 7.09 -0.61
N LYS A 76 5.99 6.91 0.03
CA LYS A 76 7.10 7.89 -0.05
C LYS A 76 7.68 7.96 -1.45
N GLU A 77 7.88 6.84 -2.15
CA GLU A 77 8.30 6.85 -3.57
C GLU A 77 7.31 7.66 -4.41
N HIS A 78 6.01 7.47 -4.18
CA HIS A 78 4.97 8.18 -4.93
C HIS A 78 4.71 9.62 -4.52
N SER A 79 5.19 10.07 -3.36
CA SER A 79 4.79 11.35 -2.78
C SER A 79 5.36 12.58 -3.49
N SER A 80 6.35 12.44 -4.38
CA SER A 80 6.85 13.53 -5.20
C SER A 80 7.49 13.04 -6.50
N ALA A 81 7.43 13.86 -7.55
CA ALA A 81 8.10 13.56 -8.82
C ALA A 81 9.61 13.35 -8.64
N LYS A 82 10.24 14.10 -7.72
CA LYS A 82 11.66 13.93 -7.37
C LYS A 82 11.94 12.53 -6.83
N ARG A 83 11.11 12.00 -5.92
CA ARG A 83 11.30 10.67 -5.34
C ARG A 83 11.06 9.55 -6.36
N LYS A 84 10.05 9.70 -7.21
CA LYS A 84 9.82 8.80 -8.35
C LYS A 84 11.02 8.74 -9.29
N GLN A 85 11.61 9.90 -9.60
CA GLN A 85 12.78 9.96 -10.46
C GLN A 85 14.00 9.34 -9.77
N LEU A 86 14.23 9.66 -8.49
CA LEU A 86 15.32 9.08 -7.70
C LEU A 86 15.28 7.55 -7.75
N PHE A 87 14.11 6.94 -7.57
CA PHE A 87 13.95 5.49 -7.62
C PHE A 87 14.28 4.89 -8.99
N LYS A 88 13.94 5.60 -10.08
CA LYS A 88 14.32 5.21 -11.44
C LYS A 88 15.81 5.38 -11.71
N ASP A 89 16.42 6.46 -11.21
CA ASP A 89 17.84 6.74 -11.38
C ASP A 89 18.69 5.66 -10.71
N ILE A 90 18.32 5.22 -9.49
CA ILE A 90 18.97 4.12 -8.79
C ILE A 90 18.99 2.86 -9.67
N GLN A 91 17.85 2.48 -10.26
CA GLN A 91 17.76 1.31 -11.15
C GLN A 91 18.54 1.50 -12.45
N PHE A 92 18.52 2.71 -13.02
CA PHE A 92 19.27 3.07 -14.22
C PHE A 92 20.78 2.93 -14.00
N HIS A 93 21.30 3.40 -12.88
CA HIS A 93 22.72 3.26 -12.52
C HIS A 93 23.15 1.79 -12.36
N LYS A 94 22.23 0.92 -11.95
CA LYS A 94 22.42 -0.52 -11.91
C LYS A 94 22.21 -1.23 -13.25
N LYS A 95 21.98 -0.48 -14.34
CA LYS A 95 21.78 -0.98 -15.71
C LYS A 95 20.60 -1.95 -15.84
N VAL A 96 19.54 -1.74 -15.04
CA VAL A 96 18.30 -2.49 -15.17
C VAL A 96 17.63 -2.14 -16.50
N LYS A 97 17.17 -3.17 -17.24
CA LYS A 97 16.56 -2.98 -18.57
C LYS A 97 15.18 -2.32 -18.52
N ILE A 98 14.37 -2.67 -17.52
CA ILE A 98 13.02 -2.15 -17.34
C ILE A 98 12.94 -1.50 -15.97
N LEU A 99 12.86 -0.17 -15.96
CA LEU A 99 12.74 0.61 -14.73
C LEU A 99 11.31 0.49 -14.20
N ARG A 100 11.15 -0.01 -12.98
CA ARG A 100 9.85 -0.20 -12.31
C ARG A 100 9.64 0.84 -11.22
N GLN A 101 8.39 0.98 -10.80
CA GLN A 101 8.03 1.74 -9.60
C GLN A 101 7.39 0.80 -8.59
N LEU A 102 7.39 1.21 -7.32
CA LEU A 102 6.65 0.49 -6.29
C LEU A 102 5.15 0.64 -6.54
N LEU A 103 4.38 -0.34 -6.09
CA LEU A 103 2.94 -0.35 -6.26
C LEU A 103 2.25 0.08 -4.97
N LEU A 104 1.26 0.96 -5.09
CA LEU A 104 0.49 1.41 -3.94
C LEU A 104 -0.56 0.35 -3.55
N ASP A 105 -0.70 0.12 -2.25
CA ASP A 105 -1.73 -0.75 -1.73
C ASP A 105 -3.08 -0.04 -1.65
N MET A 106 -4.09 -0.62 -2.31
CA MET A 106 -5.41 -0.02 -2.50
C MET A 106 -6.50 -0.92 -1.91
N PRO A 107 -7.39 -0.41 -1.05
CA PRO A 107 -8.35 -1.24 -0.34
C PRO A 107 -9.36 -1.95 -1.26
N VAL A 108 -9.61 -1.44 -2.47
CA VAL A 108 -10.66 -1.97 -3.35
C VAL A 108 -10.27 -3.30 -4.01
N ARG A 109 -8.98 -3.64 -4.09
CA ARG A 109 -8.49 -4.77 -4.87
C ARG A 109 -7.89 -5.84 -3.96
N TRP A 110 -8.52 -7.01 -3.90
CA TRP A 110 -8.15 -8.09 -2.97
C TRP A 110 -6.71 -8.61 -3.11
N SER A 111 -6.05 -8.39 -4.25
CA SER A 111 -4.67 -8.79 -4.49
C SER A 111 -3.66 -7.63 -4.40
N SER A 112 -4.07 -6.39 -4.07
CA SER A 112 -3.16 -5.24 -4.09
C SER A 112 -2.02 -5.38 -3.10
N THR A 113 -2.30 -5.85 -1.88
CA THR A 113 -1.28 -6.04 -0.85
C THR A 113 -0.27 -7.10 -1.30
N TYR A 114 -0.75 -8.24 -1.83
CA TYR A 114 0.12 -9.29 -2.36
C TYR A 114 1.04 -8.74 -3.47
N VAL A 115 0.46 -8.08 -4.48
CA VAL A 115 1.22 -7.56 -5.62
C VAL A 115 2.18 -6.44 -5.21
N MET A 116 1.84 -5.62 -4.21
CA MET A 116 2.76 -4.64 -3.63
C MET A 116 3.96 -5.34 -2.96
N LEU A 117 3.71 -6.36 -2.15
CA LEU A 117 4.75 -7.09 -1.43
C LEU A 117 5.69 -7.80 -2.41
N GLU A 118 5.14 -8.55 -3.37
CA GLU A 118 5.89 -9.24 -4.43
C GLU A 118 6.76 -8.25 -5.23
N CYS A 119 6.19 -7.10 -5.66
CA CYS A 119 6.94 -6.07 -6.36
C CYS A 119 8.07 -5.47 -5.50
N SER A 120 7.82 -5.29 -4.19
CA SER A 120 8.81 -4.70 -3.28
C SER A 120 9.95 -5.66 -2.96
N GLU A 121 9.65 -6.95 -2.84
CA GLU A 121 10.63 -8.02 -2.67
C GLU A 121 11.53 -8.15 -3.91
N GLU A 122 10.94 -8.19 -5.11
CA GLU A 122 11.68 -8.19 -6.38
C GLU A 122 12.60 -6.96 -6.52
N LEU A 123 12.21 -5.83 -5.94
CA LEU A 123 12.94 -4.57 -5.98
C LEU A 123 13.70 -4.28 -4.68
N ARG A 124 13.87 -5.27 -3.78
CA ARG A 124 14.44 -5.11 -2.44
C ARG A 124 15.73 -4.29 -2.42
N GLU A 125 16.66 -4.62 -3.30
CA GLU A 125 17.95 -3.92 -3.36
C GLU A 125 17.78 -2.42 -3.68
N PHE A 126 16.84 -2.08 -4.56
CA PHE A 126 16.56 -0.69 -4.92
C PHE A 126 15.80 0.04 -3.82
N VAL A 127 14.90 -0.68 -3.12
CA VAL A 127 14.19 -0.18 -1.94
C VAL A 127 15.18 0.24 -0.86
N ASP A 128 16.15 -0.61 -0.53
CA ASP A 128 17.16 -0.32 0.50
C ASP A 128 18.00 0.91 0.15
N ILE A 129 18.47 1.00 -1.10
CA ILE A 129 19.24 2.16 -1.58
C ILE A 129 18.38 3.43 -1.56
N PHE A 130 17.12 3.33 -1.94
CA PHE A 130 16.19 4.46 -1.97
C PHE A 130 15.94 5.03 -0.57
N VAL A 131 15.64 4.17 0.40
CA VAL A 131 15.44 4.59 1.81
C VAL A 131 16.71 5.26 2.34
N TYR A 132 17.89 4.67 2.08
CA TYR A 132 19.17 5.25 2.47
C TYR A 132 19.42 6.63 1.84
N GLN A 133 19.17 6.80 0.54
CA GLN A 133 19.37 8.08 -0.15
C GLN A 133 18.39 9.14 0.36
N MET A 134 17.13 8.79 0.59
CA MET A 134 16.15 9.70 1.18
C MET A 134 16.60 10.20 2.56
N ALA A 135 17.03 9.29 3.43
CA ALA A 135 17.50 9.63 4.77
C ALA A 135 18.76 10.52 4.73
N ARG A 136 19.68 10.24 3.79
CA ARG A 136 20.90 11.02 3.60
C ARG A 136 20.64 12.45 3.10
N GLU A 137 19.65 12.65 2.22
CA GLU A 137 19.29 13.98 1.70
C GLU A 137 18.47 14.82 2.70
N GLU A 138 17.85 14.20 3.70
CA GLU A 138 17.04 14.88 4.69
C GLU A 138 17.91 15.68 5.66
N LYS A 139 17.59 16.97 5.80
CA LYS A 139 18.35 17.90 6.64
C LYS A 139 17.86 17.87 8.09
N ASP A 140 16.57 17.62 8.27
CA ASP A 140 15.94 17.53 9.58
C ASP A 140 16.28 16.20 10.25
N LEU A 141 16.96 16.26 11.39
CA LEU A 141 17.39 15.08 12.14
C LEU A 141 16.22 14.18 12.58
N THR A 142 15.09 14.76 12.97
CA THR A 142 13.92 13.97 13.38
C THR A 142 13.24 13.28 12.21
N LYS A 143 13.18 13.93 11.05
CA LYS A 143 12.66 13.31 9.81
C LYS A 143 13.61 12.25 9.28
N ARG A 144 14.92 12.49 9.36
CA ARG A 144 15.94 11.52 9.00
C ARG A 144 15.84 10.25 9.84
N GLN A 145 15.75 10.37 11.17
CA GLN A 145 15.54 9.20 12.05
C GLN A 145 14.27 8.43 11.69
N LYS A 146 13.19 9.12 11.33
CA LYS A 146 11.95 8.47 10.86
C LYS A 146 12.14 7.74 9.53
N LEU A 147 12.96 8.27 8.62
CA LEU A 147 13.29 7.61 7.36
C LEU A 147 14.22 6.41 7.57
N ASP A 148 15.21 6.53 8.45
CA ASP A 148 16.11 5.42 8.80
C ASP A 148 15.33 4.24 9.43
N LYS A 149 14.28 4.53 10.22
CA LYS A 149 13.34 3.55 10.75
C LYS A 149 12.49 2.83 9.68
N LEU A 150 12.46 3.32 8.43
CA LEU A 150 11.76 2.63 7.33
C LEU A 150 12.57 1.47 6.76
N ARG A 151 13.86 1.36 7.10
CA ARG A 151 14.73 0.33 6.55
C ARG A 151 14.34 -1.04 7.13
N LEU A 152 13.99 -1.97 6.23
CA LEU A 152 13.78 -3.37 6.59
C LEU A 152 15.14 -4.03 6.88
N MET A 153 15.19 -4.90 7.89
CA MET A 153 16.32 -5.78 8.15
C MET A 153 16.31 -6.98 7.19
N VAL A 154 17.45 -7.65 7.04
CA VAL A 154 17.59 -8.75 6.07
C VAL A 154 16.62 -9.90 6.38
N ASP A 155 16.47 -10.22 7.66
CA ASP A 155 15.54 -11.24 8.18
C ASP A 155 14.07 -10.83 8.08
N GLU A 156 13.76 -9.56 7.82
CA GLU A 156 12.39 -9.09 7.63
C GLU A 156 11.90 -9.24 6.19
N TRP A 157 12.80 -9.64 5.28
CA TRP A 157 12.47 -9.97 3.90
C TRP A 157 12.23 -11.45 3.65
N ASP A 158 12.66 -12.31 4.58
CA ASP A 158 12.57 -13.79 4.50
C ASP A 158 11.33 -14.32 5.26
#